data_AF-A0A9W6FWU4-F1
#
_entry.id   AF-A0A9W6FWU4-F1
#
_cell.length_a   1.000
_cell.length_b   1.000
_cell.length_c   1.000
_cell.angle_alpha   90.00
_cell.angle_beta   90.00
_cell.angle_gamma   90.00
#
_symmetry.space_group_name_H-M   'P 1'
#
loop_
_entity.id
_entity.type
_entity.pdbx_description
1 polymer ?
#
loop_
_entity_poly.entity_id
_entity_poly.type
_entity_poly.pdbx_seq_one_letter_code
_entity_poly.pdbx_strand_id
1 'polypeptide(L)' 'MLVKLSSKNQVTVPRKILAQMPGTRYFEVEWKDGAIIMKPVAISDTNLEQIRDKMKKLGLNEDSVSEAIQWARSK' A
#
# COMPACT_ATOMS: atom_id res chain seq x y z
N MET A 1 0.37 -17.77 -22.98
CA MET A 1 -0.42 -18.66 -22.09
C MET A 1 -1.78 -18.02 -21.92
N LEU A 2 -2.87 -18.75 -22.16
CA LEU A 2 -4.23 -18.24 -22.02
C LEU A 2 -4.78 -18.61 -20.65
N VAL A 3 -5.55 -17.71 -20.05
CA VAL A 3 -6.27 -17.95 -18.79
C VAL A 3 -7.74 -17.69 -19.04
N LYS A 4 -8.60 -18.41 -18.30
CA LYS A 4 -10.05 -18.30 -18.43
C LYS A 4 -10.61 -17.55 -17.22
N LEU A 5 -11.67 -16.79 -17.45
CA LEU A 5 -12.51 -16.21 -16.42
C LEU A 5 -13.30 -17.31 -15.69
N SER A 6 -13.18 -17.37 -14.37
CA SER A 6 -13.96 -18.30 -13.56
C SER A 6 -15.44 -17.90 -13.51
N SER A 7 -16.31 -18.80 -13.03
CA SER A 7 -17.72 -18.49 -12.77
C SER A 7 -17.94 -17.38 -11.75
N LYS A 8 -16.91 -17.05 -10.96
CA LYS A 8 -16.91 -15.95 -9.99
C LYS A 8 -16.28 -14.66 -10.53
N ASN A 9 -16.11 -14.56 -11.85
CA ASN A 9 -15.49 -13.40 -12.49
C ASN A 9 -14.03 -13.16 -12.03
N GLN A 10 -13.28 -14.23 -11.77
CA GLN A 10 -11.87 -14.16 -11.35
C GLN A 10 -10.94 -14.69 -12.45
N VAL A 11 -9.75 -14.07 -12.57
CA VAL A 11 -8.67 -14.53 -13.43
C VAL A 11 -7.48 -14.93 -12.56
N THR A 12 -6.96 -16.14 -12.77
CA THR A 12 -5.81 -16.64 -12.00
C THR A 12 -4.52 -16.45 -12.79
N VAL A 13 -3.53 -15.79 -12.17
CA VAL A 13 -2.20 -15.63 -12.78
C VAL A 13 -1.40 -16.94 -12.66
N PRO A 14 -0.86 -17.47 -13.77
CA PRO A 14 -0.06 -18.69 -13.75
C PRO A 14 1.19 -18.57 -12.86
N ARG A 15 1.50 -19.65 -12.12
CA ARG A 15 2.67 -19.72 -11.22
C ARG A 15 3.99 -19.35 -11.89
N LYS A 16 4.19 -19.72 -13.16
CA LYS A 16 5.40 -19.39 -13.94
C LYS A 16 5.61 -17.88 -14.11
N ILE A 17 4.53 -17.09 -14.13
CA ILE A 17 4.60 -15.63 -14.22
C ILE A 17 4.88 -15.06 -12.82
N LEU A 18 4.14 -15.51 -11.80
CA LEU A 18 4.36 -15.07 -10.41
C LEU A 18 5.78 -15.38 -9.89
N ALA A 19 6.41 -16.45 -10.36
CA ALA A 19 7.78 -16.80 -10.01
C ALA A 19 8.82 -15.73 -10.37
N GLN A 20 8.50 -14.83 -11.32
CA GLN A 20 9.35 -13.70 -11.69
C GLN A 20 9.28 -12.54 -10.67
N MET A 21 8.33 -12.59 -9.74
CA MET A 21 8.07 -11.55 -8.73
C MET A 21 8.09 -12.14 -7.31
N PRO A 22 9.23 -12.68 -6.84
CA PRO A 22 9.32 -13.32 -5.54
C PRO A 22 9.01 -12.35 -4.40
N GLY A 23 8.32 -12.83 -3.37
CA GLY A 23 7.98 -12.03 -2.18
C GLY A 23 6.85 -11.01 -2.37
N THR A 24 6.32 -10.85 -3.58
CA THR A 24 5.15 -9.99 -3.81
C THR A 24 3.90 -10.65 -3.22
N ARG A 25 3.21 -9.95 -2.31
CA ARG A 25 1.96 -10.39 -1.69
C ARG A 25 0.73 -9.69 -2.25
N TYR A 26 0.90 -8.47 -2.73
CA TYR A 26 -0.18 -7.59 -3.15
C TYR A 26 0.13 -6.99 -4.51
N PHE A 27 -0.92 -6.74 -5.29
CA PHE A 27 -0.85 -6.07 -6.57
C PHE A 27 -1.83 -4.91 -6.56
N GLU A 28 -1.36 -3.75 -6.97
CA GLU A 28 -2.24 -2.68 -7.42
C GLU A 28 -2.75 -3.04 -8.82
N VAL A 29 -4.05 -2.89 -9.05
CA VAL A 29 -4.72 -3.27 -10.31
C VAL A 29 -5.43 -2.05 -10.87
N GLU A 30 -5.09 -1.69 -12.10
CA GLU A 30 -5.72 -0.59 -12.83
C GLU A 30 -6.13 -1.02 -14.24
N TRP A 31 -7.13 -0.35 -14.79
CA TRP A 31 -7.48 -0.45 -16.21
C TRP A 31 -6.82 0.69 -16.97
N LYS A 32 -6.01 0.37 -17.97
CA LYS A 32 -5.31 1.35 -18.78
C LYS A 32 -5.26 0.90 -20.23
N ASP A 33 -5.74 1.75 -21.13
CA ASP A 33 -5.66 1.55 -22.59
C ASP A 33 -6.17 0.18 -23.08
N GLY A 34 -7.28 -0.30 -22.49
CA GLY A 34 -7.88 -1.59 -22.83
C GLY A 34 -7.18 -2.80 -22.21
N ALA A 35 -6.22 -2.58 -21.32
CA ALA A 35 -5.48 -3.62 -20.62
C ALA A 35 -5.66 -3.51 -19.10
N ILE A 36 -5.64 -4.67 -18.42
CA ILE A 36 -5.48 -4.74 -16.97
C ILE A 36 -3.98 -4.68 -16.68
N ILE A 37 -3.55 -3.66 -15.95
CA ILE A 37 -2.18 -3.53 -15.47
C ILE A 37 -2.15 -3.94 -14.00
N MET A 38 -1.29 -4.92 -13.68
CA MET A 38 -1.06 -5.40 -12.33
C MET A 38 0.37 -5.05 -11.91
N LYS A 39 0.51 -4.16 -10.92
CA LYS A 39 1.81 -3.72 -10.39
C LYS A 39 2.05 -4.35 -9.02
N PRO A 40 3.18 -5.04 -8.80
CA PRO A 40 3.51 -5.57 -7.48
C PRO A 40 3.70 -4.40 -6.52
N VAL A 41 3.07 -4.46 -5.35
CA VAL A 41 3.23 -3.44 -4.30
C VAL A 41 3.72 -4.08 -3.01
N ALA A 42 4.71 -3.42 -2.41
CA ALA A 42 5.13 -3.74 -1.06
C ALA A 42 4.19 -3.03 -0.10
N ILE A 43 3.23 -3.78 0.46
CA ILE A 43 2.58 -3.33 1.69
C ILE A 43 3.56 -3.65 2.79
N SER A 44 4.36 -2.66 3.19
CA SER A 44 5.07 -2.74 4.45
C SER A 44 4.01 -2.87 5.54
N ASP A 45 4.01 -3.99 6.26
CA ASP A 45 3.37 -4.07 7.57
C ASP A 45 3.99 -2.94 8.38
N THR A 46 3.33 -1.78 8.44
CA THR A 46 3.95 -0.57 8.99
C THR A 46 4.33 -0.89 10.42
N ASN A 47 5.63 -1.10 10.67
CA ASN A 47 6.09 -1.49 11.98
C ASN A 47 5.76 -0.32 12.91
N LEU A 48 4.88 -0.57 13.89
CA LEU A 48 4.47 0.43 14.88
C LEU A 48 5.69 1.10 15.52
N GLU A 49 6.81 0.37 15.65
CA GLU A 49 8.09 0.91 16.11
C GLU A 49 8.66 1.94 15.14
N GLN A 50 8.67 1.68 13.83
CA GLN A 50 9.15 2.64 12.83
C GLN A 50 8.29 3.91 12.80
N ILE A 51 6.97 3.78 12.98
CA ILE A 51 6.07 4.93 13.11
C ILE A 51 6.42 5.71 14.38
N ARG A 52 6.55 5.03 15.53
CA ARG A 52 6.89 5.64 16.82
C ARG A 52 8.26 6.33 16.81
N ASP A 53 9.25 5.73 16.18
CA ASP A 53 10.58 6.32 16.00
C ASP A 53 10.52 7.57 15.11
N LYS A 54 9.71 7.54 14.04
CA LYS A 54 9.50 8.71 13.20
C LYS A 54 8.78 9.83 13.97
N MET A 55 7.76 9.50 14.77
CA MET A 55 7.07 10.47 15.62
C MET A 55 8.04 11.12 16.63
N LYS A 56 8.88 10.32 17.31
CA LYS A 56 9.91 10.83 18.22
C LYS A 56 10.92 11.73 17.51
N LYS A 57 11.41 11.35 16.32
CA LYS A 57 12.34 12.16 15.52
C LYS A 57 11.74 13.50 15.10
N LEU A 58 10.44 13.54 14.86
CA LEU A 58 9.70 14.76 14.55
C LEU A 58 9.32 15.58 15.79
N GLY A 59 9.67 15.12 17.00
CA GLY A 59 9.32 15.78 18.25
C GLY A 59 7.82 15.71 18.58
N LEU A 60 7.06 14.84 17.92
CA LEU A 60 5.63 14.70 18.13
C LEU A 60 5.36 13.97 19.45
N ASN A 61 4.52 14.58 20.27
CA ASN A 61 4.06 14.10 21.57
C ASN A 61 2.53 14.22 21.66
N GLU A 62 1.97 13.89 22.82
CA GLU A 62 0.50 13.89 23.03
C GLU A 62 -0.10 15.30 22.91
N ASP A 63 0.68 16.35 23.20
CA ASP A 63 0.25 17.75 23.16
C ASP A 63 0.36 18.37 21.76
N SER A 64 1.09 17.75 20.84
CA SER A 64 1.38 18.29 19.50
C SER A 64 0.11 18.64 18.70
N VAL A 65 -0.98 17.89 18.92
CA VAL A 65 -2.28 18.19 18.29
C VAL A 65 -2.91 19.45 18.88
N SER A 66 -2.88 19.59 20.20
CA SER A 66 -3.40 20.76 20.91
C SER A 66 -2.64 22.03 20.54
N GLU A 67 -1.30 21.95 20.47
CA GLU A 67 -0.44 23.05 20.03
C GLU A 67 -0.71 23.46 18.59
N ALA A 68 -0.84 22.50 17.67
CA ALA A 68 -1.18 22.76 16.28
C ALA A 68 -2.54 23.45 16.12
N ILE A 69 -3.54 23.04 16.91
CA ILE A 69 -4.86 23.68 16.93
C ILE A 69 -4.78 25.11 17.47
N GLN A 70 -4.04 25.33 18.56
CA GLN A 70 -3.84 26.68 19.12
C GLN A 70 -3.15 27.60 18.11
N TRP A 71 -2.08 27.12 17.45
CA TRP A 71 -1.38 27.85 16.40
C TRP A 71 -2.29 28.21 15.21
N ALA A 72 -3.13 27.26 14.76
CA ALA A 72 -4.06 27.51 13.67
C ALA A 72 -5.14 28.54 14.03
N ARG A 73 -5.52 28.66 15.31
CA ARG A 73 -6.54 29.59 15.82
C ARG A 73 -5.99 30.95 16.27
N SER A 74 -4.68 31.06 16.51
CA SER A 74 -4.02 32.33 16.85
C SER A 74 -3.66 33.17 15.62
N LYS A 75 -3.98 32.65 14.42
CA LYS A 75 -3.88 33.33 13.13
C LYS A 75 -5.25 33.80 12.68
#